data_AF-A0A9E3V0M2-F1
#
_entry.id   AF-A0A9E3V0M2-F1
#
_cell.length_a   1.000
_cell.length_b   1.000
_cell.length_c   1.000
_cell.angle_alpha   90.00
_cell.angle_beta   90.00
_cell.angle_gamma   90.00
#
_symmetry.space_group_name_H-M   'P 1'
#
loop_
_entity.id
_entity.type
_entity.pdbx_description
1 polymer ?
#
loop_
_entity_poly.entity_id
_entity_poly.type
_entity_poly.pdbx_seq_one_letter_code
_entity_poly.pdbx_strand_id
1 'polypeptide(L)'
;KSAADFLPSFTLSVWAYTDFTDPRWHFGHQTITLRQNPQRGPTKLGISNTRGAVGYLNHGTLFIKRFGYDPTKPYPDNGCNFETFTNEDMLEVESLGPLVRLAPGAAVEHTEHWELHAGLGDVKGEPEIDAKILPLLLK
;
A
#
# COMPACT_ATOMS: atom_id res chain seq x y z
N LYS A 1 19.30 -11.87 -16.68
CA LYS A 1 18.70 -12.15 -15.36
C LYS A 1 19.78 -12.67 -14.42
N SER A 2 19.77 -12.26 -13.17
CA SER A 2 20.66 -12.74 -12.10
C SER A 2 19.96 -13.81 -11.24
N ALA A 3 20.69 -14.51 -10.38
CA ALA A 3 20.09 -15.43 -9.40
C ALA A 3 19.11 -14.71 -8.46
N ALA A 4 19.33 -13.43 -8.17
CA ALA A 4 18.44 -12.62 -7.35
C ALA A 4 17.06 -12.42 -7.99
N ASP A 5 16.96 -12.46 -9.32
CA ASP A 5 15.69 -12.26 -10.06
C ASP A 5 14.71 -13.44 -9.89
N PHE A 6 15.13 -14.52 -9.24
CA PHE A 6 14.34 -15.71 -8.96
C PHE A 6 13.97 -15.86 -7.49
N LEU A 7 14.40 -14.92 -6.63
CA LEU A 7 14.00 -14.88 -5.23
C LEU A 7 12.63 -14.20 -5.07
N PRO A 8 11.87 -14.52 -4.01
CA PRO A 8 10.65 -13.79 -3.68
C PRO A 8 10.89 -12.28 -3.59
N SER A 9 10.01 -11.48 -4.21
CA SER A 9 10.19 -10.02 -4.29
C SER A 9 9.49 -9.25 -3.16
N PHE A 10 8.36 -9.76 -2.67
CA PHE A 10 7.60 -9.20 -1.55
C PHE A 10 6.68 -10.26 -0.95
N THR A 11 6.23 -10.05 0.29
CA THR A 11 5.19 -10.84 0.97
C THR A 11 3.83 -10.17 0.78
N LEU A 12 2.79 -10.99 0.63
CA LEU A 12 1.39 -10.59 0.63
C LEU A 12 0.67 -11.28 1.81
N SER A 13 0.11 -10.49 2.72
CA SER A 13 -0.70 -10.97 3.85
C SER A 13 -2.18 -10.73 3.59
N VAL A 14 -3.00 -11.74 3.91
CA VAL A 14 -4.46 -11.71 3.78
C VAL A 14 -5.11 -12.11 5.10
N TRP A 15 -6.30 -11.58 5.37
CA TRP A 15 -7.08 -11.91 6.56
C TRP A 15 -8.14 -12.96 6.24
N ALA A 16 -8.65 -13.63 7.28
CA ALA A 16 -9.60 -14.75 7.12
C ALA A 16 -10.89 -14.39 6.36
N TYR A 17 -11.24 -13.10 6.31
CA TYR A 17 -12.41 -12.58 5.61
C TYR A 17 -12.11 -12.03 4.21
N THR A 18 -10.89 -12.18 3.70
CA THR A 18 -10.53 -11.73 2.35
C THR A 18 -11.23 -12.59 1.30
N ASP A 19 -12.16 -11.97 0.57
CA ASP A 19 -12.77 -12.54 -0.64
C ASP A 19 -11.91 -12.21 -1.87
N PHE A 20 -11.21 -13.22 -2.40
CA PHE A 20 -10.38 -13.06 -3.61
C PHE A 20 -11.17 -12.78 -4.89
N THR A 21 -12.50 -12.95 -4.85
CA THR A 21 -13.38 -12.60 -5.97
C THR A 21 -13.95 -11.19 -5.85
N ASP A 22 -13.61 -10.45 -4.79
CA ASP A 22 -14.13 -9.10 -4.57
C ASP A 22 -13.67 -8.15 -5.71
N PRO A 23 -14.62 -7.59 -6.49
CA PRO A 23 -14.32 -6.74 -7.65
C PRO A 23 -13.77 -5.36 -7.26
N ARG A 24 -13.61 -5.06 -5.97
CA ARG A 24 -12.85 -3.89 -5.51
C ARG A 24 -11.35 -4.07 -5.70
N TRP A 25 -10.86 -5.31 -5.70
CA TRP A 25 -9.45 -5.61 -5.95
C TRP A 25 -9.18 -5.70 -7.45
N HIS A 26 -8.06 -5.13 -7.86
CA HIS A 26 -7.49 -5.35 -9.18
C HIS A 26 -5.99 -5.56 -9.06
N PHE A 27 -5.55 -6.76 -9.43
CA PHE A 27 -4.14 -7.14 -9.52
C PHE A 27 -3.68 -6.91 -10.97
N GLY A 28 -3.13 -5.73 -11.21
CA GLY A 28 -2.54 -5.36 -12.50
C GLY A 28 -1.12 -5.90 -12.66
N HIS A 29 -0.48 -5.55 -13.77
CA HIS A 29 0.88 -5.90 -14.11
C HIS A 29 1.91 -5.21 -13.20
N GLN A 30 1.68 -3.93 -12.84
CA GLN A 30 2.60 -3.14 -12.00
C GLN A 30 2.03 -2.68 -10.66
N THR A 31 0.70 -2.71 -10.51
CA THR A 31 0.02 -2.19 -9.32
C THR A 31 -1.05 -3.15 -8.83
N ILE A 32 -1.26 -3.15 -7.51
CA ILE A 32 -2.45 -3.71 -6.89
C ILE A 32 -3.29 -2.52 -6.47
N THR A 33 -4.55 -2.47 -6.87
CA THR A 33 -5.46 -1.38 -6.51
C THR A 33 -6.66 -1.88 -5.75
N LEU A 34 -7.14 -1.02 -4.84
CA LEU A 34 -8.33 -1.22 -4.05
C LEU A 34 -9.25 -0.02 -4.23
N ARG A 35 -10.53 -0.27 -4.53
CA ARG A 35 -11.55 0.77 -4.64
C ARG A 35 -12.51 0.73 -3.47
N GLN A 36 -12.69 1.87 -2.78
CA GLN A 36 -13.75 2.06 -1.78
C GLN A 36 -15.13 1.73 -2.38
N ASN A 37 -15.95 0.96 -1.66
CA ASN A 37 -17.36 0.77 -2.01
C ASN A 37 -18.19 0.74 -0.72
N PRO A 38 -19.05 1.75 -0.48
CA PRO A 38 -19.84 1.84 0.74
C PRO A 38 -20.95 0.78 0.86
N GLN A 39 -21.13 -0.07 -0.16
CA GLN A 39 -22.11 -1.15 -0.19
C GLN A 39 -21.47 -2.53 0.05
N ARG A 40 -20.20 -2.59 0.46
CA ARG A 40 -19.47 -3.84 0.67
C ARG A 40 -18.79 -3.87 2.03
N GLY A 41 -18.82 -5.05 2.63
CA GLY A 41 -18.18 -5.36 3.90
C GLY A 41 -16.65 -5.24 3.90
N PRO A 42 -16.01 -5.61 5.01
CA PRO A 42 -14.58 -5.43 5.20
C PRO A 42 -13.75 -6.26 4.23
N THR A 43 -12.68 -5.67 3.72
CA THR A 43 -11.58 -6.38 3.05
C THR A 43 -10.26 -5.72 3.42
N LYS A 44 -9.19 -6.53 3.56
CA LYS A 44 -7.87 -6.08 3.98
C LYS A 44 -6.77 -6.84 3.23
N LEU A 45 -5.67 -6.15 2.97
CA LEU A 45 -4.46 -6.72 2.38
C LEU A 45 -3.24 -5.99 2.94
N GLY A 46 -2.20 -6.76 3.25
CA GLY A 46 -0.91 -6.25 3.70
C GLY A 46 0.20 -6.67 2.74
N ILE A 47 1.23 -5.83 2.59
CA ILE A 47 2.43 -6.17 1.81
C ILE A 47 3.71 -5.70 2.49
N SER A 48 4.81 -6.40 2.22
CA SER A 48 6.15 -5.84 2.38
C SER A 48 6.44 -4.90 1.20
N ASN A 49 5.94 -3.66 1.28
CA ASN A 49 6.10 -2.63 0.27
C ASN A 49 7.56 -2.17 0.17
N THR A 50 8.30 -2.80 -0.74
CA THR A 50 9.71 -2.49 -1.03
C THR A 50 9.91 -1.22 -1.87
N ARG A 51 8.82 -0.65 -2.41
CA ARG A 51 8.86 0.60 -3.17
C ARG A 51 8.77 1.84 -2.27
N GLY A 52 8.28 1.67 -1.03
CA GLY A 52 8.22 2.73 -0.03
C GLY A 52 7.23 3.85 -0.35
N ALA A 53 6.24 3.60 -1.20
CA ALA A 53 5.22 4.57 -1.58
C ALA A 53 3.87 3.90 -1.84
N VAL A 54 2.80 4.63 -1.56
CA VAL A 54 1.41 4.28 -1.88
C VAL A 54 0.65 5.53 -2.32
N GLY A 55 -0.27 5.37 -3.26
CA GLY A 55 -1.16 6.41 -3.75
C GLY A 55 -2.60 6.18 -3.33
N TYR A 56 -3.28 7.24 -2.92
CA TYR A 56 -4.73 7.29 -2.73
C TYR A 56 -5.31 8.39 -3.62
N LEU A 57 -6.11 7.99 -4.60
CA LEU A 57 -6.75 8.91 -5.54
C LEU A 57 -8.18 9.19 -5.10
N ASN A 58 -8.49 10.46 -4.89
CA ASN A 58 -9.84 10.92 -4.58
C ASN A 58 -10.20 12.13 -5.45
N HIS A 59 -11.25 11.99 -6.28
CA HIS A 59 -11.77 13.06 -7.15
C HIS A 59 -10.68 13.84 -7.91
N GLY A 60 -9.74 13.13 -8.56
CA GLY A 60 -8.66 13.73 -9.35
C GLY A 60 -7.53 14.37 -8.56
N THR A 61 -7.52 14.18 -7.23
CA THR A 61 -6.40 14.53 -6.34
C THR A 61 -5.75 13.25 -5.83
N LEU A 62 -4.47 13.07 -6.12
CA LEU A 62 -3.67 11.96 -5.63
C LEU A 62 -2.92 12.40 -4.37
N PHE A 63 -3.23 11.74 -3.25
CA PHE A 63 -2.41 11.74 -2.06
C PHE A 63 -1.36 10.64 -2.17
N ILE A 64 -0.08 10.99 -2.04
CA ILE A 64 1.01 10.01 -1.97
C ILE A 64 1.55 10.01 -0.55
N LYS A 65 1.63 8.82 0.03
CA LYS A 65 2.32 8.57 1.30
C LYS A 65 3.58 7.76 1.00
N ARG A 66 4.73 8.28 1.44
CA ARG A 66 6.02 7.58 1.38
C ARG A 66 6.51 7.22 2.77
N PHE A 67 7.07 6.03 2.91
CA PHE A 67 7.56 5.48 4.18
C PHE A 67 8.65 4.46 3.90
N GLY A 68 9.54 4.26 4.88
CA GLY A 68 10.69 3.38 4.74
C GLY A 68 10.34 1.89 4.71
N TYR A 69 11.26 1.10 4.15
CA TYR A 69 11.33 -0.34 4.34
C TYR A 69 12.78 -0.74 4.56
N ASP A 70 13.05 -1.38 5.71
CA ASP A 70 14.34 -1.98 6.02
C ASP A 70 14.23 -3.51 5.93
N PRO A 71 14.74 -4.16 4.87
CA PRO A 71 14.59 -5.60 4.67
C PRO A 71 15.31 -6.45 5.73
N THR A 72 16.12 -5.84 6.60
CA THR A 72 16.83 -6.53 7.70
C THR A 72 16.03 -6.57 9.01
N LYS A 73 14.88 -5.89 9.07
CA LYS A 73 14.06 -5.76 10.28
C LYS A 73 12.82 -6.63 10.25
N PRO A 74 12.35 -7.12 11.42
CA PRO A 74 11.03 -7.72 11.52
C PRO A 74 9.94 -6.64 11.47
N TYR A 75 8.85 -6.94 10.77
CA TYR A 75 7.64 -6.14 10.71
C TYR A 75 6.44 -6.97 11.21
N PRO A 76 5.36 -6.32 11.69
CA PRO A 76 4.15 -7.03 12.08
C PRO A 76 3.50 -7.78 10.90
N ASP A 77 2.45 -8.55 11.19
CA ASP A 77 1.53 -9.10 10.17
C ASP A 77 2.22 -9.86 9.01
N ASN A 78 3.17 -10.74 9.35
CA ASN A 78 4.01 -11.50 8.43
C ASN A 78 4.94 -10.66 7.55
N GLY A 79 5.44 -9.54 8.08
CA GLY A 79 6.45 -8.72 7.39
C GLY A 79 5.87 -7.51 6.66
N CYS A 80 4.66 -7.07 7.01
CA CYS A 80 4.01 -5.92 6.37
C CYS A 80 4.51 -4.61 6.94
N ASN A 81 5.00 -3.73 6.08
CA ASN A 81 5.20 -2.31 6.39
C ASN A 81 4.08 -1.43 5.80
N PHE A 82 3.14 -2.04 5.06
CA PHE A 82 1.98 -1.37 4.49
C PHE A 82 0.75 -2.27 4.53
N GLU A 83 -0.38 -1.69 4.89
CA GLU A 83 -1.69 -2.33 4.88
C GLU A 83 -2.75 -1.38 4.33
N THR A 84 -3.75 -1.95 3.66
CA THR A 84 -4.93 -1.21 3.25
C THR A 84 -6.19 -2.01 3.55
N PHE A 85 -7.17 -1.31 4.09
CA PHE A 85 -8.46 -1.84 4.48
C PHE A 85 -9.57 -0.97 3.92
N THR A 86 -10.72 -1.57 3.63
CA THR A 86 -11.96 -0.82 3.34
C THR A 86 -13.17 -1.62 3.80
N ASN A 87 -14.18 -0.91 4.29
CA ASN A 87 -15.54 -1.39 4.54
C ASN A 87 -16.56 -0.37 4.03
N GLU A 88 -17.80 -0.45 4.50
CA GLU A 88 -18.89 0.44 4.12
C GLU A 88 -18.61 1.92 4.45
N ASP A 89 -17.85 2.17 5.51
CA ASP A 89 -17.71 3.51 6.10
C ASP A 89 -16.42 4.21 5.69
N MET A 90 -15.33 3.47 5.46
CA MET A 90 -14.00 4.06 5.33
C MET A 90 -13.01 3.22 4.51
N LEU A 91 -11.92 3.89 4.12
CA LEU A 91 -10.72 3.31 3.50
C LEU A 91 -9.49 3.74 4.31
N GLU A 92 -8.59 2.80 4.55
CA GLU A 92 -7.32 3.00 5.25
C GLU A 92 -6.12 2.86 4.32
N VAL A 93 -5.13 3.73 4.54
CA VAL A 93 -3.79 3.68 3.95
C VAL A 93 -2.79 3.69 5.11
N GLU A 94 -2.52 2.50 5.64
CA GLU A 94 -1.78 2.28 6.88
C GLU A 94 -0.33 1.95 6.57
N SER A 95 0.61 2.68 7.17
CA SER A 95 2.03 2.32 7.10
C SER A 95 2.53 1.95 8.48
N LEU A 96 3.42 0.97 8.53
CA LEU A 96 3.85 0.32 9.76
C LEU A 96 5.37 0.40 9.87
N GLY A 97 5.84 0.83 11.04
CA GLY A 97 7.25 0.76 11.40
C GLY A 97 7.67 -0.68 11.74
N PRO A 98 8.98 -0.96 11.79
CA PRO A 98 9.48 -2.26 12.23
C PRO A 98 9.13 -2.52 13.70
N LEU A 99 9.09 -3.79 14.08
CA LEU A 99 8.95 -4.19 15.48
C LEU A 99 10.22 -3.84 16.26
N VAL A 100 10.08 -3.05 17.33
CA VAL A 100 11.19 -2.58 18.16
C VAL A 100 10.90 -2.86 19.63
N ARG A 101 11.91 -3.34 20.38
CA ARG A 101 11.87 -3.44 21.83
C ARG A 101 12.38 -2.12 22.43
N LEU A 102 11.55 -1.44 23.21
CA LEU A 102 11.90 -0.19 23.88
C LEU A 102 12.22 -0.40 25.36
N ALA A 103 13.27 0.25 25.84
CA ALA A 103 13.57 0.38 27.26
C ALA A 103 12.79 1.57 27.86
N PRO A 104 12.62 1.64 29.20
CA PRO A 104 12.02 2.81 29.84
C PRO A 104 12.71 4.12 29.44
N GLY A 105 11.94 5.11 28.99
CA GLY A 105 12.44 6.40 28.52
C GLY A 105 12.97 6.43 27.08
N ALA A 106 13.02 5.29 26.39
CA ALA A 106 13.36 5.25 24.97
C ALA A 106 12.13 5.55 24.08
N ALA A 107 12.39 5.97 22.84
CA ALA A 107 11.39 6.21 21.82
C ALA A 107 11.82 5.58 20.48
N VAL A 108 10.86 5.40 19.58
CA VAL A 108 11.07 5.06 18.17
C VAL A 108 10.23 6.01 17.31
N GLU A 109 10.71 6.29 16.11
CA GLU A 109 10.03 7.16 15.16
C GLU A 109 9.69 6.36 13.90
N HIS A 110 8.48 6.58 13.41
CA HIS A 110 8.04 6.11 12.09
C HIS A 110 7.71 7.34 11.27
N THR A 111 8.49 7.58 10.22
CA THR A 111 8.39 8.81 9.43
C THR A 111 7.62 8.53 8.14
N GLU A 112 6.61 9.36 7.89
CA GLU A 112 5.88 9.41 6.63
C GLU A 112 6.13 10.76 5.93
N HIS A 113 6.31 10.74 4.62
CA HIS A 113 6.33 11.94 3.78
C HIS A 113 5.09 11.97 2.90
N TRP A 114 4.38 13.10 2.92
CA TRP A 114 3.10 13.24 2.24
C TRP A 114 3.18 14.25 1.10
N GLU A 115 2.61 13.89 -0.04
CA GLU A 115 2.47 14.76 -1.20
C GLU A 115 1.01 14.78 -1.66
N LEU A 116 0.58 15.92 -2.20
CA LEU A 116 -0.72 16.06 -2.86
C LEU A 116 -0.53 16.55 -4.29
N HIS A 117 -1.08 15.82 -5.25
CA HIS A 117 -1.04 16.12 -6.68
C HIS A 117 -2.47 16.26 -7.20
N ALA A 118 -2.92 17.49 -7.44
CA ALA A 118 -4.25 17.77 -7.98
C ALA A 118 -4.25 17.85 -9.52
N GLY A 119 -5.43 17.80 -10.12
CA GLY A 119 -5.61 18.02 -11.57
C GLY A 119 -5.33 16.78 -12.43
N LEU A 120 -5.38 15.58 -11.85
CA LEU A 120 -5.20 14.33 -12.60
C LEU A 120 -6.45 13.88 -13.37
N GLY A 121 -7.58 14.54 -13.10
CA GLY A 121 -8.88 14.24 -13.69
C GLY A 121 -9.45 12.91 -13.18
N ASP A 122 -10.35 12.33 -13.96
CA ASP A 122 -10.85 10.98 -13.72
C ASP A 122 -9.80 9.99 -14.21
N VAL A 123 -9.17 9.23 -13.30
CA VAL A 123 -8.16 8.22 -13.63
C VAL A 123 -8.81 6.85 -13.49
N LYS A 124 -8.94 6.12 -14.60
CA LYS A 124 -9.66 4.85 -14.65
C LYS A 124 -8.85 3.75 -15.32
N GLY A 125 -8.78 2.62 -14.63
CA GLY A 125 -8.13 1.42 -15.13
C GLY A 125 -6.61 1.54 -15.22
N GLU A 126 -5.98 0.41 -15.52
CA GLU A 126 -4.53 0.27 -15.52
C GLU A 126 -3.80 1.23 -16.50
N PRO A 127 -4.24 1.44 -17.76
CA PRO A 127 -3.51 2.32 -18.67
C PRO A 127 -3.38 3.77 -18.19
N GLU A 128 -4.41 4.31 -17.53
CA GLU A 128 -4.34 5.67 -16.99
C GLU A 128 -3.56 5.74 -15.67
N ILE A 129 -3.62 4.68 -14.85
CA ILE A 129 -2.78 4.56 -13.65
C ILE A 129 -1.31 4.56 -14.05
N ASP A 130 -0.93 3.78 -15.05
CA ASP A 130 0.45 3.68 -15.52
C ASP A 130 0.94 5.00 -16.12
N ALA A 131 0.08 5.71 -16.85
CA ALA A 131 0.45 6.98 -17.49
C ALA A 131 0.50 8.17 -16.51
N LYS A 132 -0.41 8.24 -15.54
CA LYS A 132 -0.63 9.43 -14.70
C LYS A 132 -0.18 9.27 -13.25
N ILE A 133 -0.27 8.07 -12.68
CA ILE A 133 -0.05 7.81 -11.25
C ILE A 133 1.33 7.21 -11.01
N LEU A 134 1.67 6.15 -11.76
CA LEU A 134 2.91 5.41 -11.56
C LEU A 134 4.18 6.30 -11.66
N PRO A 135 4.28 7.26 -12.59
CA PRO A 135 5.44 8.15 -12.66
C PRO A 135 5.56 9.10 -11.46
N LEU A 136 4.47 9.35 -10.73
CA LEU A 136 4.50 10.14 -9.49
C LEU A 136 4.91 9.27 -8.29
N LEU A 137 4.43 8.02 -8.24
CA LEU A 137 4.79 7.07 -7.19
C LEU A 137 6.27 6.67 -7.24
N LEU A 138 6.86 6.54 -8.42
CA LEU A 138 8.23 6.06 -8.63
C LEU A 138 9.32 7.15 -8.66
N LYS A 139 8.96 8.41 -8.37
CA LYS A 139 9.95 9.48 -8.10
C LYS A 139 10.71 9.17 -6.82
#